data_AF-A0A520NTM4-F1
#
_entry.id   AF-A0A520NTM4-F1
#
_cell.length_a   1.000
_cell.length_b   1.000
_cell.length_c   1.000
_cell.angle_alpha   90.00
_cell.angle_beta   90.00
_cell.angle_gamma   90.00
#
_symmetry.space_group_name_H-M   'P 1'
#
loop_
_entity.id
_entity.type
_entity.pdbx_description
1 polymer ?
#
loop_
_entity_poly.entity_id
_entity_poly.type
_entity_poly.pdbx_seq_one_letter_code
_entity_poly.pdbx_strand_id
1 'polypeptide(L)'
;MRPAELIEARVHSETGDLDGEELREIGDLPNRVVVRLQEHAGLEVMTDGKYRRNTYFSHLFERMGSLEFDHNAEQGWDNTNDKRDKVGD
;
A
#
# COMPACT_ATOMS: atom_id res chain seq x y z
N MET A 1 -10.64 6.45 7.68
CA MET A 1 -10.99 6.28 6.24
C MET A 1 -9.88 6.86 5.38
N ARG A 2 -9.63 6.32 4.19
CA ARG A 2 -8.69 6.91 3.21
C ARG A 2 -9.36 8.03 2.43
N PRO A 3 -8.64 9.11 2.07
CA PRO A 3 -9.15 10.13 1.15
C PRO A 3 -9.53 9.53 -0.21
N ALA A 4 -10.60 10.04 -0.83
CA ALA A 4 -11.06 9.58 -2.13
C ALA A 4 -10.00 9.75 -3.23
N GLU A 5 -9.31 10.89 -3.25
CA GLU A 5 -8.22 11.19 -4.17
C GLU A 5 -7.10 10.13 -4.14
N LEU A 6 -6.82 9.58 -2.96
CA LEU A 6 -5.80 8.53 -2.80
C LEU A 6 -6.31 7.16 -3.25
N ILE A 7 -7.63 6.93 -3.25
CA ILE A 7 -8.23 5.71 -3.80
C ILE A 7 -8.18 5.79 -5.33
N GLU A 8 -8.59 6.92 -5.91
CA GLU A 8 -8.54 7.16 -7.36
C GLU A 8 -7.11 7.08 -7.91
N ALA A 9 -6.14 7.72 -7.25
CA ALA A 9 -4.73 7.66 -7.65
C ALA A 9 -4.18 6.22 -7.66
N ARG A 10 -4.63 5.36 -6.75
CA ARG A 10 -4.24 3.94 -6.78
C ARG A 10 -4.80 3.23 -8.01
N VAL A 11 -6.07 3.46 -8.33
CA VAL A 11 -6.69 2.87 -9.53
C VAL A 11 -5.94 3.30 -10.79
N HIS A 12 -5.61 4.60 -10.93
CA HIS A 12 -4.84 5.08 -12.08
C HIS A 12 -3.42 4.51 -12.13
N SER A 13 -2.79 4.27 -10.98
CA SER A 13 -1.47 3.64 -10.94
C SER A 13 -1.54 2.16 -11.35
N GLU A 14 -2.60 1.45 -10.94
CA GLU A 14 -2.86 0.07 -11.34
C GLU A 14 -3.16 -0.06 -12.84
N THR A 15 -3.77 0.94 -13.47
CA THR A 15 -4.01 0.98 -14.92
C THR A 15 -2.81 1.49 -15.73
N GLY A 16 -1.76 1.99 -15.06
CA GLY A 16 -0.55 2.54 -15.69
C GLY A 16 -0.68 3.98 -16.15
N ASP A 17 -1.76 4.67 -15.80
CA ASP A 17 -2.03 6.08 -16.14
C ASP A 17 -1.33 7.07 -15.19
N LEU A 18 -0.77 6.57 -14.08
CA LEU A 18 -0.11 7.36 -13.05
C LEU A 18 1.14 6.63 -12.55
N ASP A 19 2.28 7.33 -12.54
CA ASP A 19 3.54 6.69 -12.19
C ASP A 19 3.71 6.48 -10.66
N GLY A 20 4.69 5.65 -10.28
CA GLY A 20 4.91 5.32 -8.87
C GLY A 20 5.39 6.51 -8.01
N GLU A 21 6.06 7.48 -8.61
CA GLU A 21 6.51 8.70 -7.92
C GLU A 21 5.33 9.64 -7.66
N GLU A 22 4.47 9.85 -8.65
CA GLU A 22 3.23 10.60 -8.54
C GLU A 22 2.30 9.99 -7.47
N LEU A 23 2.14 8.66 -7.45
CA LEU A 23 1.34 7.99 -6.43
C LEU A 23 1.92 8.21 -5.03
N ARG A 24 3.25 8.22 -4.93
CA ARG A 24 3.96 8.46 -3.66
C ARG A 24 3.70 9.88 -3.15
N GLU A 25 3.74 10.87 -4.03
CA GLU A 25 3.48 12.27 -3.68
C GLU A 25 2.03 12.48 -3.23
N ILE A 26 1.06 11.94 -3.97
CA ILE A 26 -0.36 11.97 -3.60
C ILE A 26 -0.57 11.28 -2.25
N GLY A 27 0.11 10.15 -2.01
CA GLY A 27 0.09 9.43 -0.74
C GLY A 27 0.68 10.19 0.45
N ASP A 28 1.50 11.21 0.22
CA ASP A 28 2.15 12.01 1.26
C ASP A 28 1.32 13.22 1.71
N LEU A 29 0.40 13.72 0.86
CA LEU A 29 -0.44 14.87 1.17
C LEU A 29 -1.33 14.63 2.41
N PRO A 30 -2.03 13.48 2.56
CA PRO A 30 -2.88 13.22 3.72
C PRO A 30 -2.11 13.11 5.04
N ASN A 31 -0.86 12.62 5.00
CA ASN A 31 -0.01 12.51 6.19
C ASN A 31 0.17 13.89 6.83
N ARG A 32 0.45 14.93 6.01
CA ARG A 32 0.64 16.31 6.49
C ARG A 32 -0.64 16.89 7.11
N VAL A 33 -1.79 16.57 6.54
CA VAL A 33 -3.09 17.02 7.05
C VAL A 33 -3.37 16.37 8.40
N VAL A 34 -3.13 15.07 8.54
CA VAL A 34 -3.37 14.33 9.78
C VAL A 34 -2.42 14.74 10.89
N VAL A 35 -1.14 14.98 10.61
CA VAL A 35 -0.20 15.52 11.59
C VAL A 35 -0.69 16.88 12.11
N ARG A 36 -1.03 17.82 11.21
CA ARG A 36 -1.58 19.11 11.63
C ARG A 36 -2.85 18.96 12.47
N LEU A 37 -3.77 18.07 12.09
CA LEU A 37 -5.00 17.86 12.87
C LEU A 37 -4.69 17.39 14.30
N GLN A 38 -3.72 16.50 14.47
CA GLN A 38 -3.30 16.00 15.77
C GLN A 38 -2.60 17.09 16.61
N GLU A 39 -1.79 17.94 15.98
CA GLU A 39 -1.20 19.14 16.61
C GLU A 39 -2.30 20.07 17.15
N HIS A 40 -3.30 20.39 16.32
CA HIS A 40 -4.41 21.26 16.72
C HIS A 40 -5.29 20.62 17.81
N ALA A 41 -5.36 19.29 17.86
CA ALA A 41 -6.06 18.56 18.91
C ALA A 41 -5.26 18.44 20.22
N GLY A 42 -4.00 18.90 20.25
CA GLY A 42 -3.16 18.86 21.45
C GLY A 42 -2.64 17.46 21.81
N LEU A 43 -2.52 16.57 20.83
CA LEU A 43 -1.99 15.22 21.06
C LEU A 43 -0.47 15.25 21.27
N GLU A 44 0.00 14.62 22.34
CA GLU A 44 1.43 14.53 22.66
C GLU A 44 2.16 13.50 21.77
N VAL A 45 1.44 12.47 21.32
CA VAL A 45 1.95 11.43 20.43
C VAL A 45 1.14 11.42 19.15
N MET A 46 1.81 11.54 18.01
CA MET A 46 1.19 11.65 16.69
C MET A 46 1.57 10.48 15.79
N THR A 47 0.67 10.14 14.89
CA THR A 47 0.90 9.14 13.83
C THR A 47 0.68 9.76 12.46
N ASP A 48 1.36 9.23 11.44
CA ASP A 48 1.19 9.69 10.05
C ASP A 48 -0.08 9.13 9.38
N GLY A 49 -0.84 8.26 10.05
CA GLY A 49 -2.04 7.61 9.49
C GLY A 49 -1.75 6.48 8.48
N LYS A 50 -0.48 6.20 8.16
CA LYS A 50 -0.02 5.08 7.30
C LYS A 50 -0.73 4.97 5.94
N TYR A 51 -1.05 6.11 5.32
CA TYR A 51 -1.81 6.17 4.07
C TYR A 51 -1.16 5.48 2.87
N ARG A 52 0.16 5.29 2.87
CA ARG A 52 0.88 4.56 1.80
C ARG A 52 0.64 3.04 1.82
N ARG A 53 0.40 2.45 2.99
CA ARG A 53 0.31 0.98 3.13
C ARG A 53 -0.98 0.45 2.55
N ASN A 54 -0.96 -0.67 1.83
CA ASN A 54 -2.18 -1.35 1.41
C ASN A 54 -2.77 -2.16 2.58
N THR A 55 -1.97 -3.05 3.15
CA THR A 55 -2.32 -3.88 4.32
C THR A 55 -1.32 -3.65 5.46
N TYR A 56 -1.68 -4.05 6.68
CA TYR A 56 -0.83 -3.91 7.87
C TYR A 56 0.54 -4.59 7.72
N PHE A 57 0.60 -5.72 7.00
CA PHE A 57 1.77 -6.59 6.88
C PHE A 57 2.54 -6.46 5.55
N SER A 58 2.00 -5.76 4.54
CA SER A 58 2.63 -5.56 3.22
C SER A 58 4.13 -5.26 3.30
N HIS A 59 4.50 -4.19 4.02
CA HIS A 59 5.89 -3.76 4.16
C HIS A 59 6.78 -4.70 4.99
N LEU A 60 6.19 -5.54 5.85
CA LEU A 60 6.96 -6.52 6.62
C LEU A 60 7.49 -7.58 5.67
N PHE A 61 6.60 -8.10 4.82
CA PHE A 61 6.92 -9.16 3.87
C PHE A 61 7.79 -8.68 2.71
N GLU A 62 7.55 -7.48 2.16
CA GLU A 62 8.44 -6.84 1.18
C GLU A 62 9.90 -6.80 1.66
N ARG A 63 10.12 -6.59 2.97
CA ARG A 63 11.46 -6.51 3.56
C ARG A 63 12.06 -7.85 3.97
N MET A 64 11.25 -8.91 4.04
CA MET A 64 11.73 -10.27 4.37
C MET A 64 12.19 -11.06 3.14
N GLY A 65 11.97 -10.55 1.92
CA GLY A 65 12.58 -11.07 0.69
C GLY A 65 12.10 -12.44 0.21
N SER A 66 11.25 -13.14 0.96
CA SER A 66 10.79 -14.50 0.64
C SER A 66 9.29 -14.64 0.40
N LEU A 67 8.53 -13.54 0.36
CA LEU A 67 7.08 -13.59 0.14
C LEU A 67 6.69 -12.64 -1.00
N GLU A 68 6.10 -13.20 -2.04
CA GLU A 68 5.47 -12.46 -3.12
C GLU A 68 3.95 -12.47 -2.91
N PHE A 69 3.31 -11.33 -3.15
CA PHE A 69 1.84 -11.23 -3.13
C PHE A 69 1.36 -11.20 -4.57
N ASP A 70 0.54 -12.20 -4.93
CA ASP A 70 -0.23 -12.10 -6.16
C ASP A 70 -1.44 -11.18 -5.91
N HIS A 71 -1.47 -10.07 -6.65
CA HIS A 71 -2.55 -9.09 -6.58
C HIS A 71 -3.78 -9.53 -7.40
N ASN A 72 -3.71 -10.63 -8.16
CA ASN A 72 -4.78 -11.15 -9.02
C ASN A 72 -5.54 -12.33 -8.38
N ALA A 73 -6.28 -12.05 -7.31
CA ALA A 73 -7.12 -13.07 -6.65
C ALA A 73 -8.24 -13.66 -7.55
N GLU A 74 -8.48 -13.09 -8.74
CA GLU A 74 -9.45 -13.65 -9.71
C GLU A 74 -8.97 -14.94 -10.39
N GLN A 75 -7.67 -15.26 -10.39
CA GLN A 75 -7.15 -16.49 -11.00
C GLN A 75 -6.84 -17.62 -10.01
N GLY A 76 -7.16 -17.44 -8.73
CA GLY A 76 -6.80 -18.38 -7.67
C GLY A 76 -5.32 -18.29 -7.30
N TRP A 77 -4.96 -18.94 -6.20
CA TRP A 77 -3.58 -18.93 -5.69
C TRP A 77 -2.67 -19.75 -6.61
N ASP A 78 -1.69 -19.12 -7.26
CA ASP A 78 -0.63 -19.83 -7.97
C ASP A 78 0.36 -20.44 -6.96
N ASN A 79 0.28 -21.76 -6.81
CA ASN A 79 1.17 -22.52 -5.94
C ASN A 79 2.49 -22.88 -6.62
N THR A 80 2.90 -22.19 -7.69
CA THR A 80 4.12 -22.53 -8.41
C THR A 80 5.31 -21.61 -8.11
N ASN A 81 6.52 -22.18 -8.03
CA ASN A 81 7.76 -21.41 -7.85
C ASN A 81 8.21 -20.75 -9.18
N ASP A 82 9.32 -20.01 -9.17
CA ASP A 82 9.93 -19.38 -10.37
C ASP A 82 10.22 -20.36 -11.53
N LYS A 83 10.29 -21.67 -11.25
CA LYS A 83 10.50 -22.76 -12.22
C LYS A 83 9.19 -23.43 -12.65
N ARG A 84 8.05 -22.94 -12.16
CA ARG A 84 6.70 -23.48 -12.32
C ARG A 84 6.46 -24.84 -11.65
N ASP A 85 7.25 -25.20 -10.64
CA ASP A 85 6.99 -26.39 -9.83
C ASP A 85 5.91 -26.10 -8.79
N LYS A 86 4.95 -27.01 -8.60
CA LYS A 86 3.98 -26.88 -7.50
C LYS A 86 4.66 -27.01 -6.14
N VAL A 87 4.36 -26.09 -5.24
CA VAL A 87 4.87 -26.01 -3.88
C VAL A 87 3.70 -26.21 -2.91
N GLY A 88 3.80 -27.23 -2.06
CA GLY A 88 2.75 -27.63 -1.11
C GLY A 88 1.85 -28.74 -1.68
N ASP A 89 1.82 -29.87 -0.97
CA ASP A 89 0.79 -30.91 -1.13
C ASP A 89 -0.53 -30.48 -0.46
#